data_AF-A0A2V8L3S7-F1
#
_entry.id   AF-A0A2V8L3S7-F1
#
_cell.length_a   1.000
_cell.length_b   1.000
_cell.length_c   1.000
_cell.angle_alpha   90.00
_cell.angle_beta   90.00
_cell.angle_gamma   90.00
#
_symmetry.space_group_name_H-M   'P 1'
#
loop_
_entity.id
_entity.type
_entity.pdbx_description
1 polymer ?
#
loop_
_entity_poly.entity_id
_entity_poly.type
_entity_poly.pdbx_seq_one_letter_code
_entity_poly.pdbx_strand_id
1 'polypeptide(L)'
;MIGTPPVTVFRSPVPTVTSIGGGASLIFPQVASGGGWFTEIAVGNTSSGPQVIRIDFFEANGANVASLTNITIPSHGVFFFSTESAGSGVF
;
A
#
# COMPACT_ATOMS: atom_id res chain seq x y z
N MET A 1 22.27 -41.55 -37.39
CA MET A 1 22.02 -40.90 -36.08
C MET A 1 21.83 -39.42 -36.35
N ILE A 2 20.57 -38.95 -36.35
CA ILE A 2 20.21 -37.57 -36.67
C ILE A 2 20.08 -36.79 -35.35
N GLY A 3 20.87 -35.74 -35.17
CA GLY A 3 20.82 -34.91 -33.96
C GLY A 3 19.56 -34.06 -33.95
N THR A 4 18.82 -34.07 -32.86
CA THR A 4 17.68 -33.16 -32.67
C THR A 4 18.19 -31.72 -32.58
N PRO A 5 17.61 -30.76 -33.33
CA PRO A 5 18.00 -29.37 -33.20
C PRO A 5 17.62 -28.82 -31.81
N PRO A 6 18.44 -27.94 -31.22
CA PRO A 6 18.14 -27.34 -29.92
C PRO A 6 16.90 -26.44 -30.01
N VAL A 7 15.89 -26.73 -29.19
CA VAL A 7 14.70 -25.88 -29.03
C VAL A 7 15.05 -24.73 -28.08
N THR A 8 15.07 -23.52 -28.60
CA THR A 8 15.21 -22.31 -27.77
C THR A 8 13.84 -21.94 -27.21
N VAL A 9 13.67 -22.05 -25.89
CA VAL A 9 12.42 -21.69 -25.22
C VAL A 9 12.46 -20.20 -24.88
N PHE A 10 11.65 -19.40 -25.57
CA PHE A 10 11.40 -18.01 -25.19
C PHE A 10 10.35 -17.99 -24.06
N ARG A 11 10.79 -17.71 -22.83
CA ARG A 11 9.85 -17.43 -21.73
C ARG A 11 9.55 -15.94 -21.77
N SER A 12 8.33 -15.58 -22.18
CA SER A 12 7.84 -14.22 -21.97
C SER A 12 7.63 -14.01 -20.46
N PRO A 13 8.14 -12.94 -19.85
CA PRO A 13 7.86 -12.66 -18.45
C PRO A 13 6.35 -12.47 -18.28
N VAL A 14 5.74 -13.28 -17.42
CA VAL A 14 4.36 -13.04 -16.99
C VAL A 14 4.35 -11.72 -16.22
N PRO A 15 3.49 -10.74 -16.58
CA PRO A 15 3.39 -9.51 -15.81
C PRO A 15 3.03 -9.87 -14.37
N THR A 16 3.86 -9.45 -13.43
CA THR A 16 3.52 -9.56 -12.02
C THR A 16 2.40 -8.56 -11.76
N VAL A 17 1.17 -9.06 -11.60
CA VAL A 17 0.07 -8.24 -11.12
C VAL A 17 0.34 -7.99 -9.64
N THR A 18 0.84 -6.80 -9.30
CA THR A 18 0.81 -6.33 -7.92
C THR A 18 -0.65 -6.10 -7.56
N SER A 19 -1.28 -7.08 -6.90
CA SER A 19 -2.60 -6.86 -6.33
C SER A 19 -2.47 -5.80 -5.25
N ILE A 20 -3.24 -4.72 -5.39
CA ILE A 20 -3.37 -3.70 -4.37
C ILE A 20 -4.23 -4.32 -3.26
N GLY A 21 -3.62 -4.55 -2.11
CA GLY A 21 -4.26 -5.21 -0.97
C GLY A 21 -4.11 -6.74 -0.93
N GLY A 22 -4.40 -7.29 0.24
CA GLY A 22 -4.50 -8.71 0.58
C GLY A 22 -5.64 -8.94 1.58
N GLY A 23 -5.79 -10.17 2.10
CA GLY A 23 -6.96 -10.54 2.93
C GLY A 23 -7.20 -9.71 4.20
N ALA A 24 -6.22 -8.91 4.63
CA ALA A 24 -6.31 -8.01 5.78
C ALA A 24 -6.18 -6.52 5.41
N SER A 25 -6.17 -6.17 4.12
CA SER A 25 -6.04 -4.80 3.67
C SER A 25 -7.38 -4.08 3.67
N LEU A 26 -7.38 -2.84 4.16
CA LEU A 26 -8.52 -1.93 4.08
C LEU A 26 -8.22 -0.88 3.01
N ILE A 27 -9.11 -0.74 2.04
CA ILE A 27 -8.98 0.24 0.95
C ILE A 27 -10.06 1.30 1.15
N PHE A 28 -9.63 2.56 1.23
CA PHE A 28 -10.51 3.72 1.40
C PHE A 28 -10.51 4.52 0.08
N PRO A 29 -11.66 4.66 -0.59
CA PRO A 29 -11.72 5.22 -1.96
C PRO A 29 -11.50 6.74 -2.03
N GLN A 30 -11.52 7.45 -0.91
CA GLN A 30 -11.26 8.89 -0.89
C GLN A 30 -10.56 9.27 0.42
N VAL A 31 -9.34 9.81 0.27
CA VAL A 31 -8.60 10.52 1.31
C VAL A 31 -8.42 11.93 0.78
N ALA A 32 -9.08 12.91 1.39
CA ALA A 32 -9.06 14.30 0.93
C ALA A 32 -8.11 15.15 1.78
N SER A 33 -7.35 16.02 1.12
CA SER A 33 -6.61 17.14 1.73
C SER A 33 -6.71 18.38 0.84
N GLY A 34 -6.85 19.56 1.46
CA GLY A 34 -6.97 20.83 0.75
C GLY A 34 -8.40 21.38 0.69
N GLY A 35 -8.54 22.63 0.24
CA GLY A 35 -9.85 23.31 0.18
C GLY A 35 -10.53 23.47 1.55
N GLY A 36 -9.78 23.42 2.66
CA GLY A 36 -10.28 23.43 4.03
C GLY A 36 -10.63 22.05 4.60
N TRP A 37 -10.44 20.96 3.85
CA TRP A 37 -10.69 19.59 4.29
C TRP A 37 -9.38 18.85 4.58
N PHE A 38 -9.43 17.95 5.56
CA PHE A 38 -8.41 16.95 5.82
C PHE A 38 -9.09 15.64 6.22
N THR A 39 -8.34 14.54 6.13
CA THR A 39 -8.78 13.21 6.53
C THR A 39 -7.90 12.72 7.66
N GLU A 40 -8.52 12.23 8.72
CA GLU A 40 -7.83 11.52 9.80
C GLU A 40 -8.26 10.05 9.83
N ILE A 41 -7.28 9.16 9.97
CA ILE A 41 -7.45 7.71 10.07
C ILE A 41 -6.84 7.25 11.39
N ALA A 42 -7.67 6.65 12.25
CA ALA A 42 -7.24 5.99 13.47
C ALA A 42 -7.26 4.46 13.29
N VAL A 43 -6.13 3.81 13.53
CA VAL A 43 -5.99 2.35 13.43
C VAL A 43 -5.74 1.78 14.81
N GLY A 44 -6.69 0.98 15.31
CA GLY A 44 -6.59 0.30 16.59
C GLY A 44 -6.12 -1.15 16.44
N ASN A 45 -5.11 -1.55 17.21
CA ASN A 45 -4.72 -2.95 17.35
C ASN A 45 -5.56 -3.61 18.44
N THR A 46 -6.52 -4.45 18.08
CA THR A 46 -7.38 -5.16 19.05
C THR A 46 -6.76 -6.44 19.61
N SER A 47 -5.60 -6.86 19.10
CA SER A 47 -4.93 -8.09 19.51
C SER A 47 -4.08 -7.92 20.78
N SER A 48 -3.69 -9.04 21.39
CA SER A 48 -2.84 -9.09 22.58
C SER A 48 -1.33 -8.97 22.29
N GLY A 49 -0.93 -8.89 21.02
CA GLY A 49 0.47 -8.71 20.59
C GLY A 49 0.66 -7.44 19.76
N PRO A 50 1.89 -6.95 19.57
CA PRO A 50 2.16 -5.83 18.68
C PRO A 50 1.83 -6.21 17.22
N GLN A 51 1.29 -5.25 16.47
CA GLN A 51 1.00 -5.40 15.04
C GLN A 51 1.87 -4.43 14.26
N VAL A 52 2.38 -4.86 13.10
CA VAL A 52 3.13 -4.00 12.19
C VAL A 52 2.28 -3.77 10.95
N ILE A 53 1.98 -2.51 10.67
CA ILE A 53 1.16 -2.12 9.52
C ILE A 53 1.98 -1.34 8.49
N ARG A 54 1.38 -1.19 7.32
CA ARG A 54 1.82 -0.32 6.23
C ARG A 54 0.63 0.49 5.74
N ILE A 55 0.86 1.75 5.38
CA ILE A 55 -0.12 2.61 4.71
C ILE A 55 0.41 2.92 3.33
N ASP A 56 -0.36 2.58 2.30
CA ASP A 56 0.00 2.81 0.90
C ASP A 56 -0.94 3.87 0.30
N PHE A 57 -0.38 4.84 -0.41
CA PHE A 57 -1.11 5.89 -1.12
C PHE A 57 -1.10 5.58 -2.60
N PHE A 58 -2.25 5.80 -3.25
CA PHE A 58 -2.44 5.51 -4.66
C PHE A 58 -3.07 6.70 -5.38
N GLU A 59 -2.63 6.95 -6.61
CA GLU A 59 -3.35 7.79 -7.57
C GLU A 59 -4.70 7.18 -7.94
N ALA A 60 -5.58 7.99 -8.53
CA ALA A 60 -6.88 7.53 -9.06
C ALA A 60 -6.76 6.40 -10.10
N ASN A 61 -5.61 6.28 -10.78
CA ASN A 61 -5.32 5.19 -11.72
C ASN A 61 -4.78 3.90 -11.04
N GLY A 62 -4.66 3.89 -9.71
CA GLY A 62 -4.15 2.77 -8.92
C GLY A 62 -2.62 2.70 -8.80
N ALA A 63 -1.88 3.66 -9.38
CA ALA A 63 -0.43 3.71 -9.22
C ALA A 63 -0.06 4.09 -7.78
N ASN A 64 0.85 3.34 -7.15
CA ASN A 64 1.38 3.69 -5.83
C ASN A 64 2.24 4.95 -5.92
N VAL A 65 1.96 5.94 -5.07
CA VAL A 65 2.72 7.20 -5.00
C VAL A 65 3.60 7.27 -3.77
N ALA A 66 3.21 6.63 -2.69
CA ALA A 66 3.98 6.59 -1.44
C ALA A 66 3.56 5.40 -0.58
N SER A 67 4.46 5.01 0.33
CA SER A 67 4.21 4.00 1.35
C SER A 67 4.88 4.39 2.66
N LEU A 68 4.13 4.31 3.76
CA LEU A 68 4.65 4.35 5.12
C LEU A 68 4.72 2.92 5.65
N THR A 69 5.92 2.40 5.86
CA THR A 69 6.14 1.01 6.29
C THR A 69 6.57 0.94 7.76
N ASN A 70 6.56 -0.26 8.33
CA ASN A 70 7.12 -0.56 9.66
C ASN A 70 6.47 0.21 10.82
N ILE A 71 5.20 0.61 10.67
CA ILE A 71 4.45 1.27 11.73
C ILE A 71 4.05 0.20 12.75
N THR A 72 4.69 0.22 13.91
CA THR A 72 4.37 -0.72 15.00
C THR A 72 3.29 -0.12 15.89
N ILE A 73 2.17 -0.83 16.02
CA ILE A 73 1.10 -0.52 16.97
C ILE A 73 1.21 -1.52 18.13
N PRO A 74 1.48 -1.07 19.37
CA PRO A 74 1.49 -1.94 20.54
C PRO A 74 0.17 -2.72 20.71
N SER A 75 0.18 -3.77 21.53
CA SER A 75 -1.07 -4.46 21.90
C SER A 75 -2.07 -3.48 22.49
N HIS A 76 -3.32 -3.53 22.03
CA HIS A 76 -4.38 -2.59 22.42
C HIS A 76 -4.08 -1.10 22.14
N GLY A 77 -3.04 -0.80 21.34
CA GLY A 77 -2.65 0.56 20.96
C GLY A 77 -3.45 1.13 19.80
N VAL A 78 -3.33 2.45 19.60
CA VAL A 78 -3.94 3.17 18.48
C VAL A 78 -2.88 4.01 17.78
N PHE A 79 -2.89 4.00 16.45
CA PHE A 79 -2.09 4.86 15.60
C PHE A 79 -3.00 5.85 14.86
N PHE A 80 -2.58 7.12 14.79
CA PHE A 80 -3.32 8.16 14.09
C PHE A 80 -2.50 8.63 12.88
N PHE A 81 -3.18 8.80 11.76
CA PHE A 81 -2.64 9.40 10.55
C PHE A 81 -3.56 10.53 10.11
N SER A 82 -3.01 11.69 9.76
CA SER A 82 -3.76 12.81 9.23
C SER A 82 -3.11 13.31 7.94
N THR A 83 -3.93 13.71 6.98
CA THR A 83 -3.47 14.32 5.72
C THR A 83 -3.19 15.81 5.83
N GLU A 84 -2.90 16.31 7.04
CA GLU A 84 -2.75 17.74 7.32
C GLU A 84 -2.08 18.46 6.15
N SER A 85 -2.79 19.48 5.65
CA SER A 85 -2.31 20.33 4.57
C SER A 85 -0.98 20.91 5.04
N ALA A 86 0.15 20.33 4.61
CA ALA A 86 1.42 21.00 4.67
C ALA A 86 1.23 22.29 3.87
N GLY A 87 1.00 23.40 4.56
CA GLY A 87 1.19 24.71 3.97
C GLY A 87 2.60 24.69 3.40
N SER A 88 2.70 24.69 2.07
CA SER A 88 3.87 24.33 1.26
C SER A 88 3.93 22.87 0.77
N GLY A 89 3.09 22.58 -0.22
CA GLY A 89 3.51 21.98 -1.49
C GLY A 89 3.96 20.51 -1.49
N VAL A 90 3.39 19.76 -2.43
CA VAL A 90 3.79 18.43 -2.89
C VAL A 90 3.22 17.27 -2.04
N PHE A 91 2.04 16.81 -2.46
CA PHE A 91 1.95 15.42 -2.93
C PHE A 91 1.98 15.48 -4.46
#